data_AF-A0A0L9TAX0-F1
#
_entry.id   AF-A0A0L9TAX0-F1
#
_cell.length_a   1.000
_cell.length_b   1.000
_cell.length_c   1.000
_cell.angle_alpha   90.00
_cell.angle_beta   90.00
_cell.angle_gamma   90.00
#
_symmetry.space_group_name_H-M   'P 1'
#
loop_
_entity.id
_entity.type
_entity.pdbx_description
1 polymer ?
#
loop_
_entity_poly.entity_id
_entity_poly.type
_entity_poly.pdbx_seq_one_letter_code
_entity_poly.pdbx_strand_id
1 'polypeptide(L)'
;MNLLPKFYGLPDECPHEHLDRFYRICSLMKLPNVPDDLVFLRAFPHSLERAAKDWKDSLPPGSMTRWEDLEHKFLSKFSHVQDGYDNGLGWNDPTLGWYNAPQHQYQEPPFQSTFMPPLVQQY
;
A
#
# COMPACT_ATOMS: atom_id res chain seq x y z
N MET A 1 2.64 -12.31 -23.73
CA MET A 1 2.71 -10.90 -23.30
C MET A 1 1.87 -10.76 -22.03
N ASN A 2 2.49 -10.88 -20.84
CA ASN A 2 1.79 -10.55 -19.59
C ASN A 2 2.03 -9.06 -19.33
N LEU A 3 1.13 -8.22 -19.84
CA LEU A 3 1.26 -6.76 -19.67
C LEU A 3 0.86 -6.31 -18.28
N LEU A 4 -0.06 -7.02 -17.63
CA LEU A 4 -0.58 -6.69 -16.30
C LEU A 4 0.39 -7.05 -15.18
N PRO A 5 0.48 -6.24 -14.12
CA PRO A 5 1.25 -6.60 -12.94
C PRO A 5 0.63 -7.84 -12.29
N LYS A 6 1.43 -8.60 -11.56
CA LYS A 6 0.98 -9.80 -10.85
C LYS A 6 1.00 -9.55 -9.37
N PHE A 7 -0.08 -9.95 -8.70
CA PHE A 7 -0.21 -9.93 -7.25
C PHE A 7 -0.55 -11.33 -6.78
N TYR A 8 0.31 -11.89 -5.94
CA TYR A 8 0.20 -13.27 -5.48
C TYR A 8 -0.58 -13.41 -4.15
N GLY A 9 -0.76 -12.29 -3.44
CA GLY A 9 -1.37 -12.25 -2.11
C GLY A 9 -0.40 -12.67 -1.01
N LEU A 10 0.89 -12.38 -1.18
CA LEU A 10 1.93 -12.66 -0.19
C LEU A 10 2.00 -11.56 0.89
N PRO A 11 2.51 -11.86 2.10
CA PRO A 11 2.57 -10.89 3.20
C PRO A 11 3.49 -9.68 2.95
N ASP A 12 4.48 -9.83 2.06
CA ASP A 12 5.45 -8.80 1.69
C ASP A 12 4.99 -7.94 0.50
N GLU A 13 3.90 -8.33 -0.18
CA GLU A 13 3.34 -7.56 -1.28
C GLU A 13 2.46 -6.41 -0.77
N CYS A 14 2.68 -5.20 -1.31
CA CYS A 14 1.86 -4.05 -1.01
C CYS A 14 0.65 -3.96 -1.97
N PRO A 15 -0.60 -4.11 -1.50
CA PRO A 15 -1.77 -4.06 -2.37
C PRO A 15 -1.97 -2.68 -3.01
N HIS A 16 -1.56 -1.59 -2.34
CA HIS A 16 -1.62 -0.23 -2.88
C HIS A 16 -0.63 -0.04 -4.06
N GLU A 17 0.59 -0.57 -3.93
CA GLU A 17 1.60 -0.51 -5.00
C GLU A 17 1.17 -1.31 -6.23
N HIS A 18 0.51 -2.46 -6.01
CA HIS A 18 -0.10 -3.23 -7.10
C HIS A 18 -1.16 -2.42 -7.83
N LEU A 19 -2.08 -1.77 -7.12
CA LEU A 19 -3.12 -0.95 -7.73
C LEU A 19 -2.55 0.22 -8.54
N ASP A 20 -1.53 0.93 -8.05
CA ASP A 20 -0.89 2.01 -8.82
C ASP A 20 -0.33 1.51 -10.16
N ARG A 21 0.42 0.40 -10.13
CA ARG A 21 0.94 -0.23 -11.36
C ARG A 21 -0.19 -0.71 -12.28
N PHE A 22 -1.23 -1.29 -11.70
CA PHE A 22 -2.39 -1.77 -12.44
C PHE A 22 -3.09 -0.63 -13.17
N TYR A 23 -3.36 0.50 -12.49
CA TYR A 23 -3.98 1.67 -13.10
C TYR A 23 -3.11 2.27 -14.21
N ARG A 24 -1.80 2.37 -13.99
CA ARG A 24 -0.85 2.83 -15.02
C ARG A 24 -0.97 1.99 -16.28
N ILE A 25 -0.98 0.66 -16.16
CA ILE A 25 -1.06 -0.23 -17.32
C ILE A 25 -2.45 -0.19 -17.97
N CYS A 26 -3.53 -0.18 -17.18
CA CYS A 26 -4.88 -0.08 -17.70
C CYS A 26 -5.14 1.25 -18.41
N SER A 27 -4.53 2.35 -17.97
CA SER A 27 -4.62 3.65 -18.65
C SER A 27 -4.07 3.61 -20.08
N LEU A 28 -3.08 2.75 -20.35
CA LEU A 28 -2.49 2.55 -21.69
C LEU A 28 -3.37 1.70 -22.60
N MET A 29 -4.26 0.88 -22.02
CA MET A 29 -5.18 -0.01 -22.74
C MET A 29 -6.57 0.60 -22.92
N LYS A 30 -6.76 1.84 -22.49
CA LYS A 30 -8.05 2.52 -22.53
C LYS A 30 -8.58 2.64 -23.96
N LEU A 31 -9.78 2.11 -24.19
CA LEU A 31 -10.48 2.27 -25.46
C LEU A 31 -11.41 3.48 -25.41
N PRO A 32 -11.49 4.28 -26.49
CA PRO A 32 -12.48 5.35 -26.58
C PRO A 32 -13.89 4.75 -26.49
N ASN A 33 -14.75 5.37 -25.66
CA ASN A 33 -16.14 4.97 -25.39
C ASN A 33 -16.36 3.75 -24.47
N VAL A 34 -15.33 3.23 -23.81
CA VAL A 34 -15.49 2.23 -22.74
C VAL A 34 -15.25 2.89 -21.38
N PRO A 35 -16.17 2.77 -20.41
CA PRO A 35 -15.93 3.22 -19.04
C PRO A 35 -14.72 2.52 -18.42
N ASP A 36 -13.87 3.29 -17.75
CA ASP A 36 -12.65 2.77 -17.12
C ASP A 36 -12.95 1.65 -16.13
N ASP A 37 -14.03 1.78 -15.35
CA ASP A 37 -14.52 0.75 -14.44
C ASP A 37 -14.69 -0.63 -15.10
N LEU A 38 -15.23 -0.68 -16.33
CA LEU A 38 -15.40 -1.95 -17.04
C LEU A 38 -14.08 -2.53 -17.52
N VAL A 39 -13.12 -1.66 -17.87
CA VAL A 39 -11.76 -2.09 -18.23
C VAL A 39 -11.08 -2.67 -17.00
N PHE A 40 -11.16 -1.99 -15.85
CA PHE A 40 -10.54 -2.43 -14.61
C PHE A 40 -11.16 -3.74 -14.10
N LEU A 41 -12.49 -3.83 -14.05
CA LEU A 41 -13.20 -5.04 -13.65
C LEU A 41 -12.83 -6.26 -14.51
N ARG A 42 -12.63 -6.07 -15.81
CA ARG A 42 -12.25 -7.15 -16.73
C ARG A 42 -10.76 -7.49 -16.63
N ALA A 43 -9.89 -6.51 -16.45
CA ALA A 43 -8.45 -6.72 -16.40
C ALA A 43 -7.98 -7.27 -15.05
N PHE A 44 -8.61 -6.85 -13.95
CA PHE A 44 -8.13 -7.12 -12.60
C PHE A 44 -7.99 -8.61 -12.26
N PRO A 45 -8.92 -9.52 -12.62
CA PRO A 45 -8.75 -10.96 -12.38
C PRO A 45 -7.48 -11.54 -13.03
N HIS A 46 -7.04 -10.97 -14.15
CA HIS A 46 -5.81 -11.40 -14.84
C HIS A 46 -4.53 -10.87 -14.17
N SER A 47 -4.66 -9.90 -13.26
CA SER A 47 -3.56 -9.38 -12.44
C SER A 47 -3.33 -10.18 -11.15
N LEU A 48 -4.25 -11.07 -10.79
CA LEU A 48 -4.17 -11.85 -9.55
C LEU A 48 -3.64 -13.26 -9.80
N GLU A 49 -2.86 -13.77 -8.87
CA GLU A 49 -2.31 -15.12 -8.87
C GLU A 49 -2.43 -15.74 -7.47
N ARG A 50 -2.30 -17.08 -7.38
CA ARG A 50 -2.26 -17.83 -6.12
C ARG A 50 -3.36 -17.40 -5.13
N ALA A 51 -3.01 -17.00 -3.91
CA ALA A 51 -3.95 -16.66 -2.84
C ALA A 51 -4.89 -15.51 -3.23
N ALA A 52 -4.38 -14.55 -4.01
CA ALA A 52 -5.22 -13.46 -4.51
C ALA A 52 -6.23 -13.92 -5.55
N LYS A 53 -5.83 -14.85 -6.42
CA LYS A 53 -6.74 -15.46 -7.39
C LYS A 53 -7.81 -16.31 -6.68
N ASP A 54 -7.41 -17.13 -5.73
CA ASP A 54 -8.32 -17.98 -4.94
C ASP A 54 -9.35 -17.14 -4.18
N TRP A 55 -8.92 -16.01 -3.60
CA TRP A 55 -9.83 -15.05 -2.99
C TRP A 55 -10.84 -14.51 -4.00
N LYS A 56 -10.40 -14.05 -5.18
CA LYS A 56 -11.28 -13.48 -6.20
C LYS A 56 -12.31 -14.50 -6.71
N ASP A 57 -11.92 -15.77 -6.81
CA ASP A 57 -12.77 -16.88 -7.22
C ASP A 57 -13.76 -17.32 -6.13
N SER A 58 -13.43 -17.05 -4.85
CA SER A 58 -14.33 -17.32 -3.71
C SER A 58 -15.48 -16.32 -3.57
N LEU A 59 -15.43 -15.17 -4.26
CA LEU A 59 -16.46 -14.14 -4.17
C LEU A 59 -17.72 -14.57 -4.92
N PRO A 60 -18.93 -14.24 -4.41
CA PRO A 60 -20.17 -14.59 -5.07
C PRO A 60 -20.26 -13.96 -6.47
N PRO A 61 -20.64 -14.73 -7.50
CA PRO A 61 -20.79 -14.20 -8.86
C PRO A 61 -21.86 -13.11 -8.89
N GLY A 62 -21.59 -12.03 -9.61
CA GLY A 62 -22.52 -10.90 -9.74
C GLY A 62 -22.54 -9.92 -8.56
N SER A 63 -21.74 -10.15 -7.51
CA SER A 63 -21.69 -9.24 -6.34
C SER A 63 -20.95 -7.92 -6.58
N MET A 64 -20.17 -7.79 -7.66
CA MET A 64 -19.36 -6.60 -7.92
C MET A 64 -19.54 -6.15 -9.37
N THR A 65 -20.39 -5.15 -9.54
CA THR A 65 -20.63 -4.47 -10.82
C THR A 65 -19.89 -3.13 -10.91
N ARG A 66 -19.38 -2.62 -9.78
CA ARG A 66 -18.61 -1.39 -9.68
C ARG A 66 -17.17 -1.71 -9.31
N TRP A 67 -16.23 -1.01 -9.94
CA TRP A 67 -14.81 -1.16 -9.67
C TRP A 67 -14.47 -0.78 -8.22
N GLU A 68 -15.02 0.33 -7.74
CA GLU A 68 -14.88 0.85 -6.37
C GLU A 68 -15.14 -0.21 -5.28
N ASP A 69 -16.21 -1.01 -5.44
CA ASP A 69 -16.56 -2.07 -4.48
C ASP A 69 -15.51 -3.20 -4.47
N LEU A 70 -14.97 -3.54 -5.63
CA LEU A 70 -13.96 -4.59 -5.78
C LEU A 70 -12.61 -4.11 -5.22
N GLU A 71 -12.23 -2.88 -5.50
CA GLU A 71 -11.03 -2.23 -4.96
C GLU A 71 -11.07 -2.19 -3.44
N HIS A 72 -12.18 -1.72 -2.86
CA HIS A 72 -12.33 -1.64 -1.41
C HIS A 72 -12.26 -3.02 -0.75
N LYS A 73 -12.90 -4.05 -1.34
CA LYS A 73 -12.80 -5.43 -0.83
C LYS A 73 -11.41 -6.02 -0.97
N PHE A 74 -10.71 -5.72 -2.07
CA PHE A 74 -9.33 -6.15 -2.28
C PHE A 74 -8.42 -5.56 -1.22
N LEU A 75 -8.47 -4.24 -1.03
CA LEU A 75 -7.72 -3.55 0.01
C LEU A 75 -8.08 -4.13 1.38
N SER A 76 -9.35 -4.17 1.76
CA SER A 76 -9.78 -4.75 3.04
C SER A 76 -9.27 -6.19 3.28
N LYS A 77 -9.07 -7.00 2.24
CA LYS A 77 -8.59 -8.37 2.36
C LYS A 77 -7.06 -8.47 2.48
N PHE A 78 -6.32 -7.70 1.71
CA PHE A 78 -4.87 -7.82 1.59
C PHE A 78 -4.10 -6.70 2.28
N SER A 79 -4.77 -5.62 2.66
CA SER A 79 -4.23 -4.54 3.48
C SER A 79 -4.26 -4.89 4.96
N HIS A 80 -4.12 -6.17 5.33
CA HIS A 80 -3.94 -6.56 6.73
C HIS A 80 -2.89 -5.63 7.30
N VAL A 81 -3.37 -4.76 8.18
CA VAL A 81 -2.57 -3.79 8.90
C VAL A 81 -1.36 -4.57 9.42
N GLN A 82 -0.18 -4.01 9.19
CA GLN A 82 0.96 -4.34 10.01
C GLN A 82 0.57 -3.98 11.45
N ASP A 83 -0.18 -4.83 12.15
CA ASP A 83 -0.29 -4.85 13.62
C ASP A 83 1.04 -5.43 14.14
N GLY A 84 2.12 -4.78 13.73
CA GLY A 84 3.44 -5.35 13.55
C GLY A 84 4.40 -4.36 12.88
N TYR A 85 4.22 -3.06 13.10
CA TYR A 85 5.38 -2.24 13.44
C TYR A 85 5.88 -2.71 14.82
N ASP A 86 6.40 -3.94 14.91
CA ASP A 86 7.37 -4.21 15.95
C ASP A 86 8.64 -3.48 15.53
N ASN A 87 8.64 -2.16 15.76
CA ASN A 87 9.86 -1.45 16.05
C ASN A 87 10.36 -2.06 17.35
N GLY A 88 11.00 -3.22 17.26
CA GLY A 88 11.68 -3.91 18.36
C GLY A 88 12.90 -3.15 18.88
N LEU A 89 12.90 -1.82 18.74
CA LEU A 89 13.69 -0.85 19.46
C LEU A 89 12.80 0.39 19.68
N GLY A 90 12.25 0.53 20.89
CA GLY A 90 11.92 1.75 21.65
C GLY A 90 11.76 3.14 21.02
N TRP A 91 11.32 3.32 19.78
CA TRP A 91 11.17 4.67 19.19
C TRP A 91 9.86 5.38 19.57
N ASN A 92 8.90 4.66 20.16
CA ASN A 92 7.56 5.18 20.45
C ASN A 92 7.24 5.27 21.95
N ASP A 93 8.23 5.10 22.84
CA ASP A 93 8.03 5.22 24.28
C ASP A 93 8.12 6.70 24.71
N PRO A 94 7.04 7.33 25.20
CA PRO A 94 7.04 8.74 25.59
C PRO A 94 7.85 9.02 26.88
N THR A 95 8.22 7.98 27.64
CA THR A 95 8.97 8.11 28.89
C THR A 95 10.48 8.19 28.66
N LEU A 96 10.97 7.71 27.51
CA LEU A 96 12.36 7.84 27.07
C LEU A 96 12.52 9.03 26.12
N GLY A 97 12.19 10.23 26.60
CA GLY A 97 12.34 11.47 25.84
C GLY A 97 13.74 11.63 25.20
N TRP A 98 13.77 12.25 24.02
CA TRP A 98 14.91 12.47 23.11
C TRP A 98 16.23 12.99 23.72
N TYR A 99 16.24 13.37 25.00
CA TYR A 99 17.37 14.00 25.70
C TYR A 99 18.37 13.02 26.31
N ASN A 100 18.07 11.72 26.37
CA ASN A 100 18.91 10.72 27.06
C ASN A 100 19.68 9.75 26.14
N ALA A 101 19.73 9.99 24.82
CA ALA A 101 20.48 9.13 23.91
C ALA A 101 22.01 9.35 24.01
N PRO A 102 22.84 8.28 24.09
CA PRO A 102 24.30 8.40 24.16
C PRO A 102 24.89 9.10 22.92
N GLN A 103 25.61 10.20 23.13
CA GLN A 103 26.13 11.08 22.07
C GLN A 103 27.13 10.41 21.10
N HIS A 104 27.62 9.21 21.39
CA HIS A 104 28.64 8.52 20.58
C HIS A 104 28.11 7.83 19.31
N GLN A 105 26.80 7.82 19.06
CA GLN A 105 26.19 7.19 17.88
C GLN A 105 25.41 8.14 16.97
N TYR A 106 25.58 9.46 17.11
CA TYR A 106 25.00 10.40 16.15
C TYR A 106 25.83 10.45 14.87
N GLN A 107 25.43 9.67 13.87
CA GLN A 107 25.74 9.99 12.48
C GLN A 107 24.56 10.78 11.93
N GLU A 108 24.76 12.08 11.67
CA GLU A 108 23.72 12.91 11.05
C GLU A 108 23.32 12.29 9.70
N PRO A 109 22.02 12.06 9.42
CA PRO A 109 21.58 11.61 8.12
C PRO A 109 21.89 12.71 7.08
N PRO A 110 22.50 12.37 5.93
CA PRO A 110 22.71 13.34 4.88
C PRO A 110 21.35 13.67 4.28
N PHE A 111 21.08 14.98 4.15
CA PHE A 111 19.90 15.60 3.56
C PHE A 111 18.72 15.80 4.52
N GLN A 112 18.73 17.03 5.05
CA GLN A 112 17.64 17.66 5.76
C GLN A 112 16.41 17.84 4.87
N SER A 113 15.21 17.80 5.45
CA SER A 113 14.42 19.02 5.63
C SER A 113 13.02 18.70 6.15
N THR A 114 12.57 19.53 7.08
CA THR A 114 11.22 19.67 7.66
C THR A 114 11.07 19.02 9.04
N PHE A 115 10.78 19.89 10.00
CA PHE A 115 10.57 19.66 11.44
C PHE A 115 11.79 19.80 12.36
N MET A 116 12.43 20.97 12.30
CA MET A 116 12.80 21.64 13.56
C MET A 116 11.54 22.30 14.15
N PRO A 117 11.12 21.99 15.38
CA PRO A 117 10.29 22.91 16.15
C PRO A 117 11.17 24.06 16.71
N PRO A 118 10.59 25.26 16.94
CA PRO A 118 11.36 26.46 17.27
C PRO A 118 12.05 26.37 18.64
N LEU A 119 13.21 27.05 18.77
CA LEU A 119 13.86 27.33 20.05
C LEU A 119 12.85 27.98 21.00
N VAL A 120 12.42 27.26 22.03
CA VAL A 120 11.76 27.90 23.17
C VAL A 120 12.81 28.76 23.85
N GLN A 121 12.66 30.09 23.68
CA GLN A 121 13.38 31.08 24.45
C GLN A 121 13.14 30.80 25.93
N GLN A 122 14.20 30.48 26.64
CA GLN A 122 14.16 30.36 28.10
C GLN A 122 14.07 31.77 28.67
N TYR A 123 13.05 32.02 29.50
CA TYR A 123 13.09 33.08 30.49
C TYR A 123 13.88 32.59 31.70
#